data_AF-A0A096AMB3-F1
#
_entry.id   AF-A0A096AMB3-F1
#
_cell.length_a   1.000
_cell.length_b   1.000
_cell.length_c   1.000
_cell.angle_alpha   90.00
_cell.angle_beta   90.00
_cell.angle_gamma   90.00
#
_symmetry.space_group_name_H-M   'P 1'
#
loop_
_entity.id
_entity.type
_entity.pdbx_description
1 polymer ?
#
loop_
_entity_poly.entity_id
_entity_poly.type
_entity_poly.pdbx_seq_one_letter_code
_entity_poly.pdbx_strand_id
1 'polypeptide(L)'
;MGEFENEILRYNRQLRYYQEAIQRQIKNGFTLVELMVVVAIIAILAAIAMPQFMTATDKARTAKETADMQVIKNATQLYLLDKNVTTPPTVETLYKEGYLTEHVKDTKDKEYTISLENKNGNSFKSIVVTKQE
;
A
#
# COMPACT_ATOMS: atom_id res chain seq x y z
N MET A 1 -32.20 8.47 -69.48
CA MET A 1 -31.43 7.96 -68.32
C MET A 1 -31.24 9.02 -67.25
N GLY A 2 -30.81 10.26 -67.55
CA GLY A 2 -30.48 11.26 -66.52
C GLY A 2 -31.64 11.78 -65.64
N GLU A 3 -32.90 11.68 -66.06
CA GLU A 3 -34.05 12.08 -65.23
C GLU A 3 -34.28 11.14 -64.04
N PHE A 4 -34.07 9.84 -64.24
CA PHE A 4 -34.17 8.83 -63.18
C PHE A 4 -33.07 8.98 -62.12
N GLU A 5 -31.84 9.30 -62.54
CA GLU A 5 -30.74 9.57 -61.61
C GLU A 5 -31.02 10.81 -60.74
N ASN A 6 -31.62 11.85 -61.31
CA ASN A 6 -32.01 13.05 -60.57
C ASN A 6 -33.10 12.78 -59.53
N GLU A 7 -34.06 11.90 -59.83
CA GLU A 7 -35.10 11.50 -58.89
C GLU A 7 -34.54 10.66 -57.74
N ILE A 8 -33.67 9.69 -58.05
CA ILE A 8 -32.97 8.87 -57.05
C ILE A 8 -32.10 9.75 -56.15
N LEU A 9 -31.43 10.77 -56.69
CA LEU A 9 -30.63 11.71 -55.89
C LEU A 9 -31.49 12.59 -54.98
N ARG A 10 -32.69 13.00 -55.43
CA ARG A 10 -33.66 13.73 -54.60
C ARG A 10 -34.16 12.86 -53.45
N TYR A 11 -34.51 11.62 -53.75
CA TYR A 11 -34.93 10.64 -52.75
C TYR A 11 -33.83 10.35 -51.72
N ASN A 12 -32.60 10.07 -52.18
CA ASN A 12 -31.45 9.81 -51.30
C ASN A 12 -31.02 11.04 -50.48
N ARG A 13 -31.28 12.26 -50.96
CA ARG A 13 -31.06 13.48 -50.17
C ARG A 13 -32.09 13.60 -49.04
N GLN A 14 -33.35 13.31 -49.34
CA GLN A 14 -34.44 13.38 -48.36
C GLN A 14 -34.29 12.29 -47.28
N LEU A 15 -33.86 11.08 -47.64
CA LEU A 15 -33.58 10.01 -46.69
C LEU A 15 -32.45 10.36 -45.70
N ARG A 16 -31.39 11.01 -46.18
CA ARG A 16 -30.30 11.47 -45.30
C ARG A 16 -30.77 12.54 -44.30
N TYR A 17 -31.66 13.43 -44.72
CA TYR A 17 -32.29 14.41 -43.83
C TYR A 17 -33.10 13.74 -42.70
N TYR A 18 -33.88 12.70 -43.03
CA TYR A 18 -34.61 11.93 -42.02
C TYR A 18 -33.67 11.15 -41.08
N GLN A 19 -32.56 10.60 -41.58
CA GLN A 19 -31.56 9.93 -40.75
C GLN A 19 -30.86 10.91 -39.78
N GLU A 20 -30.49 12.11 -40.23
CA GLU A 20 -29.85 13.12 -39.38
C GLU A 20 -30.78 13.67 -38.29
N ALA A 21 -32.07 13.81 -38.59
CA ALA A 21 -33.07 14.27 -37.61
C ALA A 21 -33.32 13.23 -36.49
N ILE A 22 -33.29 11.94 -36.83
CA ILE A 22 -33.47 10.83 -35.87
C ILE A 22 -32.21 10.65 -35.00
N GLN A 23 -31.00 10.83 -35.55
CA GLN A 23 -29.73 10.68 -34.83
C GLN A 23 -29.46 11.77 -33.77
N ARG A 24 -30.19 12.90 -33.78
CA ARG A 24 -30.01 13.99 -32.80
C ARG A 24 -30.70 13.77 -31.45
N GLN A 25 -31.49 12.71 -31.27
CA GLN A 25 -32.35 12.55 -30.10
C GLN A 25 -31.80 11.72 -28.94
N ILE A 26 -30.56 11.22 -28.98
CA ILE A 26 -30.02 10.46 -27.84
C ILE A 26 -28.59 10.90 -27.51
N LYS A 27 -28.47 12.09 -26.94
CA LYS A 27 -27.32 12.45 -26.11
C LYS A 27 -27.76 12.40 -24.65
N ASN A 28 -27.78 11.19 -24.09
CA ASN A 28 -28.03 11.00 -22.66
C ASN A 28 -26.79 11.49 -21.90
N GLY A 29 -26.87 12.71 -21.36
CA GLY A 29 -25.87 13.24 -20.44
C GLY A 29 -26.02 12.63 -19.05
N PHE A 30 -24.92 12.58 -18.30
CA PHE A 30 -24.92 12.15 -16.91
C PHE A 30 -25.72 13.14 -16.05
N THR A 31 -26.59 12.63 -15.18
CA THR A 31 -27.40 13.49 -14.31
C THR A 31 -26.67 13.81 -13.01
N LEU A 32 -26.91 14.98 -12.42
CA LEU A 32 -26.35 15.32 -11.10
C LEU A 32 -26.83 14.34 -10.02
N VAL A 33 -28.07 13.86 -10.12
CA VAL A 33 -28.65 12.90 -9.17
C VAL A 33 -27.88 11.57 -9.20
N GLU A 34 -27.50 11.11 -10.39
CA GLU A 34 -26.70 9.90 -10.57
C GLU A 34 -25.32 10.02 -9.91
N LEU A 35 -24.67 11.19 -10.05
CA LEU A 35 -23.43 11.47 -9.30
C LEU A 35 -23.65 11.42 -7.79
N MET A 36 -24.71 12.09 -7.33
CA MET A 36 -24.97 12.28 -5.89
C MET A 36 -25.19 10.96 -5.18
N VAL A 37 -25.95 10.04 -5.78
CA VAL A 37 -26.16 8.71 -5.20
C VAL A 37 -24.85 7.91 -5.15
N VAL A 38 -24.01 8.01 -6.18
CA VAL A 38 -22.70 7.32 -6.21
C VAL A 38 -21.78 7.83 -5.10
N VAL A 39 -21.62 9.14 -4.96
CA VAL A 39 -20.76 9.69 -3.89
C VAL A 39 -21.32 9.40 -2.50
N ALA A 40 -22.65 9.35 -2.34
CA ALA A 40 -23.28 8.95 -1.08
C ALA A 40 -22.96 7.50 -0.70
N ILE A 41 -23.04 6.56 -1.66
CA ILE A 41 -22.69 5.15 -1.43
C ILE A 41 -21.18 5.03 -1.12
N ILE A 42 -20.31 5.71 -1.87
CA ILE A 42 -18.85 5.70 -1.62
C ILE A 42 -18.55 6.24 -0.22
N ALA A 43 -19.22 7.31 0.23
CA ALA A 43 -19.02 7.87 1.57
C ALA A 43 -19.38 6.87 2.69
N ILE A 44 -20.49 6.14 2.54
CA ILE A 44 -20.90 5.10 3.51
C ILE A 44 -19.87 3.96 3.55
N LEU A 45 -19.45 3.47 2.37
CA LEU A 45 -18.43 2.41 2.29
C LEU A 45 -17.10 2.86 2.88
N ALA A 46 -16.67 4.09 2.58
CA ALA A 46 -15.43 4.65 3.09
C ALA A 46 -15.49 4.85 4.62
N ALA A 47 -16.63 5.27 5.18
CA ALA A 47 -16.79 5.41 6.62
C ALA A 47 -16.58 4.10 7.40
N ILE A 48 -16.98 2.96 6.83
CA ILE A 48 -16.76 1.63 7.43
C ILE A 48 -15.34 1.14 7.14
N ALA A 49 -14.85 1.33 5.91
CA ALA A 49 -13.57 0.80 5.47
C ALA A 49 -12.36 1.52 6.11
N MET A 50 -12.42 2.84 6.30
CA MET A 50 -11.30 3.62 6.87
C MET A 50 -10.83 3.13 8.25
N PRO A 51 -11.68 3.01 9.29
CA PRO A 51 -11.21 2.57 10.62
C PRO A 51 -10.67 1.13 10.61
N GLN A 52 -11.27 0.25 9.80
CA GLN A 52 -10.79 -1.11 9.61
C GLN A 52 -9.40 -1.12 8.94
N PHE A 53 -9.20 -0.29 7.92
CA PHE A 53 -7.91 -0.16 7.23
C PHE A 53 -6.82 0.41 8.15
N MET A 54 -7.14 1.41 8.98
CA MET A 54 -6.21 1.94 9.98
C MET A 54 -5.77 0.85 10.95
N THR A 55 -6.73 0.12 11.53
CA THR A 55 -6.45 -0.98 12.46
C THR A 55 -5.61 -2.08 11.82
N ALA A 56 -5.89 -2.45 10.56
CA ALA A 56 -5.13 -3.45 9.83
C ALA A 56 -3.68 -2.98 9.57
N THR A 57 -3.52 -1.70 9.22
CA THR A 57 -2.20 -1.09 9.00
C THR A 57 -1.38 -1.07 10.29
N ASP A 58 -1.98 -0.69 11.42
CA ASP A 58 -1.29 -0.66 12.71
C ASP A 58 -0.89 -2.08 13.16
N LYS A 59 -1.76 -3.07 12.99
CA LYS A 59 -1.43 -4.48 13.24
C LYS A 59 -0.28 -4.96 12.35
N ALA A 60 -0.27 -4.59 11.07
CA ALA A 60 0.80 -4.95 10.15
C ALA A 60 2.14 -4.29 10.55
N ARG A 61 2.11 -3.03 10.99
CA ARG A 61 3.28 -2.31 11.52
C ARG A 61 3.85 -3.01 12.76
N THR A 62 3.02 -3.32 13.75
CA THR A 62 3.47 -4.03 14.97
C THR A 62 3.98 -5.43 14.66
N ALA A 63 3.34 -6.15 13.74
CA ALA A 63 3.79 -7.48 13.31
C ALA A 63 5.16 -7.41 12.61
N LYS A 64 5.38 -6.41 11.75
CA LYS A 64 6.68 -6.15 11.14
C LYS A 64 7.73 -5.82 12.20
N GLU A 65 7.46 -4.87 13.09
CA GLU A 65 8.39 -4.48 14.16
C GLU A 65 8.80 -5.68 15.02
N THR A 66 7.85 -6.55 15.36
CA THR A 66 8.12 -7.76 16.16
C THR A 66 8.99 -8.75 15.39
N ALA A 67 8.73 -8.95 14.10
CA ALA A 67 9.52 -9.83 13.25
C ALA A 67 10.95 -9.30 13.08
N ASP A 68 11.10 -8.01 12.81
CA ASP A 68 12.38 -7.32 12.65
C ASP A 68 13.23 -7.43 13.92
N MET A 69 12.65 -7.17 15.09
CA MET A 69 13.33 -7.34 16.38
C MET A 69 13.80 -8.78 16.62
N GLN A 70 13.00 -9.77 16.24
CA GLN A 70 13.38 -11.19 16.39
C GLN A 70 14.53 -11.57 15.47
N VAL A 71 14.54 -11.08 14.22
CA VAL A 71 15.64 -11.29 13.27
C VAL A 71 16.93 -10.67 13.79
N ILE A 72 16.88 -9.40 14.23
CA ILE A 72 18.03 -8.70 14.79
C ILE A 72 18.55 -9.40 16.04
N LYS A 73 17.66 -9.85 16.93
CA LYS A 73 18.04 -10.59 18.14
C LYS A 73 18.78 -11.88 17.81
N ASN A 74 18.27 -12.66 16.87
CA ASN A 74 18.91 -13.91 16.43
C ASN A 74 20.29 -13.62 15.80
N ALA A 75 20.37 -12.63 14.91
CA ALA A 75 21.62 -12.21 14.28
C ALA A 75 22.66 -11.73 15.32
N THR A 76 22.21 -10.95 16.30
CA THR A 76 23.03 -10.51 17.44
C THR A 76 23.56 -11.71 18.22
N GLN A 77 22.69 -12.66 18.56
CA GLN A 77 23.10 -13.85 19.29
C GLN A 77 24.16 -14.66 18.53
N LEU A 78 24.00 -14.82 17.21
CA LEU A 78 25.00 -15.48 16.37
C LEU A 78 26.32 -14.72 16.36
N TYR A 79 26.29 -13.39 16.22
CA TYR A 79 27.49 -12.55 16.24
C TYR A 79 28.26 -12.66 17.56
N LEU A 80 27.56 -12.57 18.70
CA LEU A 80 28.20 -12.68 20.02
C LEU A 80 28.85 -14.05 20.23
N LEU A 81 28.23 -15.11 19.72
CA LEU A 81 28.75 -16.48 19.79
C LEU A 81 29.97 -16.68 18.87
N ASP A 82 29.90 -16.21 17.62
CA ASP A 82 30.98 -16.38 16.64
C ASP A 82 32.24 -15.59 17.03
N LYS A 83 32.06 -14.31 17.41
CA LYS A 83 33.18 -13.43 17.78
C LYS A 83 33.65 -13.64 19.22
N ASN A 84 32.93 -14.43 20.02
CA ASN A 84 33.16 -14.62 21.45
C ASN A 84 33.26 -13.27 22.21
N VAL A 85 32.39 -12.32 21.87
CA VAL A 85 32.31 -11.00 22.52
C VAL A 85 31.02 -10.87 23.31
N THR A 86 31.04 -10.05 24.35
CA THR A 86 29.85 -9.78 25.19
C THR A 86 29.25 -8.40 24.96
N THR A 87 29.77 -7.65 23.99
CA THR A 87 29.28 -6.31 23.63
C THR A 87 28.32 -6.41 22.45
N PRO A 88 27.08 -5.91 22.57
CA PRO A 88 26.14 -5.97 21.46
C PRO A 88 26.66 -5.12 20.28
N PRO A 89 26.65 -5.66 19.06
CA PRO A 89 26.92 -4.91 17.83
C PRO A 89 25.79 -3.90 17.55
N THR A 90 26.02 -2.99 16.61
CA THR A 90 24.95 -2.18 16.00
C THR A 90 24.29 -2.96 14.84
N VAL A 91 23.09 -2.54 14.44
CA VAL A 91 22.40 -3.14 13.27
C VAL A 91 23.25 -2.99 12.01
N GLU A 92 23.90 -1.84 11.84
CA GLU A 92 24.82 -1.61 10.72
C GLU A 92 25.99 -2.60 10.69
N THR A 93 26.60 -2.90 11.85
CA THR A 93 27.69 -3.90 11.91
C THR A 93 27.20 -5.31 11.59
N LEU A 94 25.99 -5.68 12.02
CA LEU A 94 25.41 -6.99 11.69
C LEU A 94 25.14 -7.13 10.19
N TYR A 95 24.73 -6.06 9.52
CA TYR A 95 24.55 -6.03 8.07
C TYR A 95 25.89 -6.13 7.33
N LYS A 96 26.88 -5.30 7.70
CA LYS A 96 28.20 -5.28 7.06
C LYS A 96 28.95 -6.60 7.20
N GLU A 97 28.78 -7.29 8.33
CA GLU A 97 29.42 -8.58 8.58
C GLU A 97 28.59 -9.78 8.09
N GLY A 98 27.44 -9.55 7.45
CA GLY A 98 26.64 -10.61 6.81
C GLY A 98 25.75 -11.43 7.75
N TYR A 99 25.57 -11.00 9.00
CA TYR A 99 24.63 -11.60 9.93
C TYR A 99 23.17 -11.20 9.65
N LEU A 100 22.98 -10.06 9.00
CA LEU A 100 21.70 -9.61 8.46
C LEU A 100 21.79 -9.53 6.94
N THR A 101 20.79 -10.09 6.26
CA THR A 101 20.70 -10.06 4.79
C THR A 101 20.23 -8.70 4.27
N GLU A 102 19.58 -7.91 5.11
CA GLU A 102 19.05 -6.59 4.76
C GLU A 102 19.35 -5.60 5.89
N HIS A 103 19.47 -4.33 5.53
CA HIS A 103 19.54 -3.25 6.49
C HIS A 103 18.14 -2.98 7.08
N VAL A 104 17.81 -3.72 8.14
CA VAL A 104 16.51 -3.67 8.82
C VAL A 104 16.32 -2.31 9.50
N LYS A 105 15.26 -1.59 9.11
CA LYS A 105 14.87 -0.29 9.66
C LYS A 105 13.43 -0.31 10.16
N ASP A 106 13.16 0.52 11.17
CA ASP A 106 11.83 0.73 11.72
C ASP A 106 10.88 1.38 10.69
N THR A 107 9.59 1.35 10.99
CA THR A 107 8.48 2.00 10.27
C THR A 107 8.66 3.50 10.05
N LYS A 108 9.61 4.14 10.76
CA LYS A 108 10.03 5.56 10.60
C LYS A 108 11.37 5.74 9.89
N ASP A 109 11.90 4.71 9.23
CA ASP A 109 13.22 4.69 8.58
C ASP A 109 14.40 4.90 9.57
N LYS A 110 14.17 4.67 10.86
CA LYS A 110 15.19 4.73 11.92
C LYS A 110 15.80 3.34 12.17
N GLU A 111 17.04 3.29 12.64
CA GLU A 111 17.67 2.04 13.04
C GLU A 111 17.16 1.56 14.41
N TYR A 112 17.19 0.24 14.60
CA TYR A 112 16.97 -0.36 15.90
C TYR A 112 18.23 -0.27 16.76
N THR A 113 18.03 -0.07 18.06
CA THR A 113 19.10 -0.10 19.06
C THR A 113 19.14 -1.46 19.74
N ILE A 114 20.33 -1.97 19.98
CA ILE A 114 20.55 -3.28 20.60
C ILE A 114 21.21 -3.05 21.96
N SER A 115 20.55 -3.47 23.04
CA SER A 115 21.05 -3.36 24.41
C SER A 115 21.07 -4.72 25.09
N LEU A 116 21.88 -4.81 26.14
CA LEU A 116 21.90 -5.97 27.03
C LEU A 116 21.26 -5.58 28.35
N GLU A 117 20.10 -6.16 28.66
CA GLU A 117 19.39 -5.92 29.91
C GLU A 117 19.46 -7.14 30.82
N ASN A 118 19.57 -6.90 32.13
CA ASN A 118 19.51 -7.95 33.13
C ASN A 118 18.08 -8.44 33.29
N LYS A 119 17.86 -9.75 33.16
CA LYS A 119 16.54 -10.32 33.40
C LYS A 119 16.30 -10.46 34.92
N ASN A 120 15.46 -9.60 35.49
CA ASN A 120 14.86 -9.68 36.84
C ASN A 120 15.65 -10.51 37.88
N GLY A 121 16.80 -10.01 38.33
CA GLY A 121 17.55 -10.59 39.46
C GLY A 121 18.53 -11.72 39.12
N ASN A 122 18.63 -12.13 37.85
CA ASN A 122 19.65 -13.07 37.41
C ASN A 122 20.78 -12.36 36.65
N SER A 123 22.03 -12.81 36.83
CA SER A 123 23.21 -12.30 36.10
C SER A 123 23.20 -12.60 34.59
N PHE A 124 22.15 -13.24 34.08
CA PHE A 124 21.97 -13.51 32.66
C PHE A 124 21.44 -12.25 31.97
N LYS A 125 22.27 -11.69 31.09
CA LYS A 125 21.91 -10.57 30.21
C LYS A 125 21.13 -11.08 29.00
N SER A 126 19.96 -10.52 28.75
CA SER A 126 19.19 -10.75 27.52
C SER A 126 19.44 -9.66 26.49
N ILE A 127 19.56 -10.05 25.22
CA ILE A 127 19.54 -9.12 24.09
C ILE A 127 18.14 -8.53 23.98
N VAL A 128 18.06 -7.21 24.09
CA VAL A 128 16.86 -6.40 23.91
C VAL A 128 17.07 -5.53 22.68
N VAL A 129 16.09 -5.55 21.77
CA VAL A 129 16.09 -4.73 20.57
C VAL A 129 14.98 -3.70 20.75
N THR A 130 15.34 -2.42 20.76
CA THR A 130 14.43 -1.31 21.03
C THR A 130 14.46 -0.34 19.86
N LYS A 131 13.27 0.13 19.45
CA LYS A 131 13.18 1.21 18.45
C LYS A 131 13.76 2.51 19.02
N GLN A 132 14.41 3.29 18.16
CA GLN A 132 14.86 4.62 18.54
C GLN A 132 13.66 5.57 18.57
N GLU A 133 13.42 6.27 19.69
CA GLU A 133 12.35 7.26 19.82
C GLU A 133 12.41 8.33 18.71
#